data_AF-A0A4Y2MTS8-F1
#
_entry.id   AF-A0A4Y2MTS8-F1
#
_cell.length_a   1.000
_cell.length_b   1.000
_cell.length_c   1.000
_cell.angle_alpha   90.00
_cell.angle_beta   90.00
_cell.angle_gamma   90.00
#
_symmetry.space_group_name_H-M   'P 1'
#
loop_
_entity.id
_entity.type
_entity.pdbx_description
1 polymer ?
#
loop_
_entity_poly.entity_id
_entity_poly.type
_entity_poly.pdbx_seq_one_letter_code
_entity_poly.pdbx_strand_id
1 'polypeptide(L)'
;MDSNVSVEEYVKIDEDLSIEEDWFDYNMRFSEEQTCKFVDLLQQHKCLWNNTIDAYKNRLMRDRSVEAIAADMALPGFNCKEVKLKLKNLRSTYHLEVGKFRNL
;
A
#
# COMPACT_ATOMS: atom_id res chain seq x y z
N MET A 1 -15.78 -7.01 -26.96
CA MET A 1 -17.13 -7.05 -26.36
C MET A 1 -17.08 -8.18 -25.36
N ASP A 2 -16.68 -8.01 -24.11
CA ASP A 2 -16.66 -6.79 -23.29
C ASP A 2 -15.24 -6.54 -22.73
N SER A 3 -14.58 -5.45 -23.12
CA SER A 3 -14.77 -4.08 -22.62
C SER A 3 -14.35 -3.99 -21.16
N ASN A 4 -13.17 -3.39 -20.93
CA ASN A 4 -12.91 -2.44 -19.85
C ASN A 4 -13.89 -2.55 -18.67
N VAL A 5 -13.59 -3.43 -17.71
CA VAL A 5 -13.87 -3.03 -16.33
C VAL A 5 -12.87 -1.93 -16.06
N SER A 6 -13.35 -0.72 -16.30
CA SER A 6 -12.56 0.46 -16.57
C SER A 6 -11.62 0.73 -15.41
N VAL A 7 -10.42 1.18 -15.75
CA VAL A 7 -9.44 1.76 -14.82
C VAL A 7 -10.10 2.82 -13.91
N GLU A 8 -11.25 3.37 -14.32
CA GLU A 8 -12.12 4.27 -13.55
C GLU A 8 -12.75 3.65 -12.28
N GLU A 9 -12.88 2.32 -12.15
CA GLU A 9 -13.30 1.71 -10.88
C GLU A 9 -12.12 1.62 -9.89
N TYR A 10 -10.88 1.51 -10.38
CA TYR A 10 -9.66 1.54 -9.57
C TYR A 10 -9.38 2.92 -8.95
N VAL A 11 -9.90 3.99 -9.57
CA VAL A 11 -9.82 5.36 -9.03
C VAL A 11 -10.72 5.55 -7.81
N LYS A 12 -11.76 4.71 -7.62
CA LYS A 12 -12.77 4.92 -6.57
C LYS A 12 -12.42 4.40 -5.17
N ILE A 13 -11.32 3.68 -5.00
CA ILE A 13 -10.85 3.27 -3.65
C ILE A 13 -9.94 4.36 -3.03
N ASP A 14 -9.47 5.32 -3.83
CA ASP A 14 -8.44 6.30 -3.46
C ASP A 14 -8.93 7.76 -3.43
N GLU A 15 -10.23 8.01 -3.24
CA GLU A 15 -10.80 9.39 -3.20
C GLU A 15 -10.52 10.17 -1.90
N ASP A 16 -9.95 9.57 -0.85
CA ASP A 16 -9.58 10.25 0.43
C ASP A 16 -8.06 10.50 0.60
N LEU A 17 -7.28 10.37 -0.48
CA LEU A 17 -5.88 10.75 -0.49
C LEU A 17 -5.71 11.85 -1.54
N SER A 18 -5.75 13.10 -1.07
CA SER A 18 -5.44 14.31 -1.83
C SER A 18 -4.06 14.16 -2.50
N ILE A 19 -4.06 13.74 -3.76
CA ILE A 19 -2.89 13.71 -4.63
C ILE A 19 -2.97 14.95 -5.51
N GLU A 20 -2.14 15.94 -5.22
CA GLU A 20 -1.60 16.80 -6.27
C GLU A 20 -0.09 16.57 -6.32
N GLU A 21 0.33 15.98 -7.44
CA GLU A 21 1.63 16.09 -8.10
C GLU A 21 2.91 15.97 -7.25
N ASP A 22 3.34 14.74 -7.00
CA ASP A 22 4.76 14.40 -6.77
C ASP A 22 5.01 12.91 -7.11
N TRP A 23 4.62 12.55 -8.35
CA TRP A 23 4.34 11.16 -8.74
C TRP A 23 5.54 10.35 -9.23
N PHE A 24 6.78 10.82 -9.06
CA PHE A 24 7.95 10.02 -9.37
C PHE A 24 9.08 10.26 -8.35
N ASP A 25 9.46 9.15 -7.71
CA ASP A 25 10.85 8.86 -7.36
C ASP A 25 11.41 9.37 -6.03
N TYR A 26 10.82 8.88 -4.93
CA TYR A 26 11.62 8.51 -3.77
C TYR A 26 11.38 7.05 -3.39
N ASN A 27 11.77 6.13 -4.28
CA ASN A 27 11.66 4.71 -3.97
C ASN A 27 12.83 4.28 -3.08
N MET A 28 12.71 4.45 -1.77
CA MET A 28 13.70 3.96 -0.81
C MET A 28 13.94 2.46 -1.03
N ARG A 29 15.15 2.07 -1.44
CA ARG A 29 15.47 0.67 -1.73
C ARG A 29 15.67 -0.08 -0.42
N PHE A 30 14.82 -1.06 -0.14
CA PHE A 30 14.97 -1.95 1.01
C PHE A 30 16.02 -3.03 0.71
N SER A 31 16.80 -3.38 1.73
CA SER A 31 17.48 -4.68 1.78
C SER A 31 16.46 -5.81 1.89
N GLU A 32 16.91 -7.05 1.70
CA GLU A 32 16.06 -8.22 1.90
C GLU A 32 15.51 -8.28 3.33
N GLU A 33 16.37 -8.07 4.34
CA GLU A 33 15.98 -8.02 5.75
C GLU A 33 14.93 -6.93 6.03
N GLN A 34 15.11 -5.73 5.48
CA GLN A 34 14.15 -4.63 5.61
C GLN A 34 12.82 -4.96 4.94
N THR A 35 12.86 -5.68 3.81
CA THR A 35 11.68 -6.13 3.09
C THR A 35 10.90 -7.16 3.92
N CYS A 36 11.58 -8.18 4.46
CA CYS A 36 10.98 -9.17 5.35
C CYS A 36 10.33 -8.49 6.56
N LYS A 37 11.08 -7.63 7.26
CA LYS A 37 10.57 -6.88 8.41
C LYS A 37 9.34 -6.05 8.06
N PHE A 38 9.35 -5.34 6.93
CA PHE A 38 8.21 -4.54 6.50
C PHE A 38 6.98 -5.39 6.19
N VAL A 39 7.16 -6.55 5.55
CA VAL A 39 6.06 -7.50 5.27
C VAL A 39 5.50 -8.08 6.56
N ASP A 40 6.34 -8.44 7.53
CA ASP A 40 5.91 -8.95 8.83
C ASP A 40 5.08 -7.91 9.59
N LEU A 41 5.52 -6.65 9.60
CA LEU A 41 4.77 -5.55 10.19
C LEU A 41 3.42 -5.34 9.48
N LEU A 42 3.40 -5.32 8.14
CA LEU A 42 2.15 -5.19 7.38
C LEU A 42 1.16 -6.33 7.69
N GLN A 43 1.65 -7.56 7.86
CA GLN A 43 0.80 -8.70 8.20
C GLN A 43 0.10 -8.52 9.56
N GLN A 44 0.79 -7.94 10.54
CA GLN A 44 0.24 -7.64 11.86
C GLN A 44 -0.85 -6.55 11.80
N HIS A 45 -0.70 -5.57 10.90
CA HIS A 45 -1.64 -4.47 10.72
C HIS A 45 -2.71 -4.76 9.66
N LYS A 46 -3.60 -5.72 9.95
CA LYS A 46 -4.69 -6.14 9.03
C LYS A 46 -5.56 -4.99 8.50
N CYS A 47 -5.72 -3.91 9.26
CA CYS A 47 -6.50 -2.75 8.84
C CYS A 47 -5.93 -2.02 7.61
N LEU A 48 -4.69 -2.32 7.19
CA LEU A 48 -4.06 -1.72 6.03
C LEU A 48 -4.32 -2.47 4.72
N TRP A 49 -4.67 -3.76 4.77
CA TRP A 49 -4.78 -4.61 3.58
C TRP A 49 -6.05 -5.46 3.53
N ASN A 50 -6.67 -5.77 4.67
CA ASN A 50 -7.86 -6.61 4.71
C ASN A 50 -9.13 -5.75 4.62
N ASN A 51 -9.72 -5.64 3.43
CA ASN A 51 -10.94 -4.85 3.21
C ASN A 51 -12.22 -5.48 3.81
N THR A 52 -12.16 -6.70 4.34
CA THR A 52 -13.32 -7.41 4.90
C THR A 52 -13.56 -7.11 6.38
N ILE A 53 -12.66 -6.37 7.05
CA ILE A 53 -12.79 -6.01 8.46
C ILE A 53 -13.18 -4.54 8.61
N ASP A 54 -14.00 -4.22 9.61
CA ASP A 54 -14.43 -2.83 9.86
C ASP A 54 -13.26 -1.89 10.14
N ALA A 55 -12.18 -2.43 10.71
CA ALA A 55 -10.97 -1.67 10.98
C ALA A 55 -10.33 -1.09 9.73
N TYR A 56 -10.53 -1.71 8.56
CA TYR A 56 -10.06 -1.17 7.29
C TYR A 56 -10.80 0.09 6.87
N LYS A 57 -12.09 0.23 7.21
CA LYS A 57 -12.86 1.44 6.91
C LYS A 57 -12.53 2.59 7.86
N ASN A 58 -12.00 2.28 9.05
CA ASN A 58 -11.63 3.26 10.06
C ASN A 58 -10.30 3.96 9.72
N ARG A 59 -10.40 5.21 9.24
CA ARG A 59 -9.23 6.03 8.89
C ARG A 59 -8.23 6.20 10.03
N LEU A 60 -8.72 6.45 11.25
CA LEU A 60 -7.86 6.66 12.42
C LEU A 60 -7.02 5.40 12.74
N MET A 61 -7.61 4.21 12.60
CA MET A 61 -6.86 2.96 12.81
C MET A 61 -5.82 2.70 11.71
N ARG A 62 -6.13 3.07 10.46
CA ARG A 62 -5.14 3.00 9.37
C ARG A 62 -3.98 3.95 9.62
N ASP A 63 -4.26 5.21 9.95
CA ASP A 63 -3.22 6.22 10.19
C ASP A 63 -2.32 5.83 11.38
N ARG A 64 -2.91 5.37 12.50
CA ARG A 64 -2.12 4.84 13.64
C ARG A 64 -1.27 3.63 13.28
N SER A 65 -1.78 2.74 12.44
CA SER A 65 -1.00 1.57 12.00
C SER A 65 0.16 1.98 11.09
N VAL A 66 -0.04 2.97 10.22
CA VAL A 66 1.03 3.54 9.40
C VAL A 66 2.11 4.19 10.26
N GLU A 67 1.71 4.95 11.29
CA GLU A 67 2.63 5.57 12.25
C GLU A 67 3.44 4.51 13.02
N ALA A 68 2.78 3.45 13.48
CA ALA A 68 3.43 2.34 14.16
C ALA A 68 4.48 1.66 13.27
N ILE A 69 4.14 1.35 12.01
CA ILE A 69 5.10 0.76 11.06
C ILE A 69 6.30 1.67 10.81
N ALA A 70 6.06 2.98 10.64
CA ALA A 70 7.15 3.93 10.42
C ALA A 70 8.11 3.97 11.62
N ALA A 71 7.56 3.99 12.85
CA ALA A 71 8.34 3.95 14.08
C ALA A 71 9.10 2.62 14.24
N ASP A 72 8.45 1.49 14.01
CA ASP A 72 9.04 0.15 14.21
C ASP A 72 10.11 -0.18 13.17
N MET A 73 10.01 0.36 11.96
CA MET A 73 11.06 0.26 10.95
C MET A 73 12.34 0.97 11.42
N ALA A 74 12.22 2.09 12.14
CA ALA A 74 13.33 2.85 12.72
C ALA A 74 14.42 3.22 11.70
N LEU A 75 14.03 3.54 10.46
CA LEU A 75 14.94 3.87 9.37
C LEU A 75 15.01 5.39 9.14
N PRO A 76 16.20 5.97 8.90
CA PRO A 76 16.34 7.39 8.60
C PRO A 76 15.53 7.79 7.35
N GLY A 77 14.73 8.84 7.46
CA GLY A 77 13.88 9.34 6.37
C GLY A 77 12.62 8.51 6.10
N PHE A 78 12.48 7.32 6.70
CA PHE A 78 11.30 6.47 6.53
C PHE A 78 10.17 6.92 7.45
N ASN A 79 9.15 7.53 6.85
CA ASN A 79 8.02 8.12 7.57
C ASN A 79 6.68 7.60 7.04
N CYS A 80 5.56 8.09 7.57
CA CYS A 80 4.21 7.67 7.17
C CYS A 80 3.96 7.77 5.66
N LYS A 81 4.55 8.74 4.95
CA LYS A 81 4.44 8.87 3.50
C LYS A 81 5.11 7.68 2.80
N GLU A 82 6.31 7.30 3.23
CA GLU A 82 7.05 6.15 2.68
C GLU A 82 6.33 4.82 2.90
N VAL A 83 5.73 4.63 4.07
CA VAL A 83 4.90 3.44 4.35
C VAL A 83 3.72 3.36 3.37
N LYS A 84 2.99 4.47 3.19
CA LYS A 84 1.84 4.53 2.26
C LYS A 84 2.29 4.28 0.81
N LEU A 85 3.43 4.84 0.41
CA LEU A 85 4.01 4.63 -0.92
C LEU A 85 4.42 3.16 -1.15
N LYS A 86 5.09 2.55 -0.17
CA LYS A 86 5.47 1.13 -0.23
C LYS A 86 4.27 0.21 -0.30
N LEU A 87 3.23 0.47 0.48
CA LEU A 87 1.99 -0.29 0.45
C LEU A 87 1.30 -0.17 -0.93
N LYS A 88 1.26 1.04 -1.49
CA LYS A 88 0.73 1.28 -2.85
C LYS A 88 1.52 0.49 -3.90
N ASN A 89 2.85 0.59 -3.89
CA ASN A 89 3.71 -0.13 -4.83
C ASN A 89 3.54 -1.64 -4.73
N LEU A 90 3.46 -2.18 -3.51
CA LEU A 90 3.24 -3.61 -3.27
C LEU A 90 1.91 -4.09 -3.87
N ARG A 91 0.82 -3.32 -3.68
CA ARG A 91 -0.49 -3.63 -4.25
C ARG A 91 -0.46 -3.59 -5.78
N SER A 92 0.14 -2.55 -6.36
CA SER A 92 0.31 -2.44 -7.82
C SER A 92 1.09 -3.62 -8.40
N THR A 93 2.24 -3.96 -7.81
CA THR A 93 3.04 -5.10 -8.26
C THR A 93 2.27 -6.42 -8.13
N TYR A 94 1.61 -6.66 -7.00
CA TYR A 94 0.81 -7.87 -6.80
C TYR A 94 -0.30 -8.01 -7.85
N HIS A 95 -1.07 -6.95 -8.11
CA HIS A 95 -2.15 -6.98 -9.09
C HIS A 95 -1.64 -7.22 -10.52
N LEU A 96 -0.49 -6.62 -10.88
CA LEU A 96 0.14 -6.86 -12.18
C LEU A 96 0.58 -8.31 -12.32
N GLU A 97 1.24 -8.89 -11.31
CA GLU A 97 1.68 -10.28 -11.34
C GLU A 97 0.48 -11.24 -11.39
N VAL A 98 -0.55 -11.04 -10.57
CA VAL A 98 -1.79 -11.83 -10.62
C VAL A 98 -2.49 -11.73 -11.98
N GLY A 99 -2.50 -10.54 -12.59
CA GLY A 99 -3.06 -10.32 -13.91
C GLY A 99 -2.38 -11.15 -15.00
N LYS A 100 -1.07 -11.42 -14.89
CA LYS A 100 -0.35 -12.28 -15.84
C LYS A 100 -0.85 -13.72 -15.80
N PHE A 101 -1.18 -14.23 -14.61
CA PHE A 101 -1.71 -15.59 -14.45
C PHE A 101 -3.18 -15.71 -14.84
N ARG A 102 -3.96 -14.61 -14.79
CA ARG A 102 -5.37 -14.61 -15.17
C ARG A 102 -5.61 -14.61 -16.68
N ASN A 103 -4.58 -14.33 -17.47
CA ASN A 103 -4.60 -14.31 -18.94
C ASN A 103 -3.89 -15.53 -19.56
N LEU A 104 -3.61 -16.57 -18.76
CA LEU A 104 -3.15 -17.90 -19.19
C LEU A 104 -4.33 -18.87 -19.12
#